data_AF-A0A9E1Y4X6-F1
#
_entry.id   AF-A0A9E1Y4X6-F1
#
_cell.length_a   1.000
_cell.length_b   1.000
_cell.length_c   1.000
_cell.angle_alpha   90.00
_cell.angle_beta   90.00
_cell.angle_gamma   90.00
#
_symmetry.space_group_name_H-M   'P 1'
#
loop_
_entity.id
_entity.type
_entity.pdbx_description
1 polymer ?
#
loop_
_entity_poly.entity_id
_entity_poly.type
_entity_poly.pdbx_seq_one_letter_code
_entity_poly.pdbx_strand_id
1 'polypeptide(L)' 'MNRKIRILMAKPGLDGHDRGIKVLAAAYRDAGMEVIYLGLRQTPEMIVSSALQEDVDVIALSS' A
#
# COMPACT_ATOMS: atom_id res chain seq x y z
N MET A 1 15.30 -13.96 -13.77
CA MET A 1 14.66 -12.63 -13.87
C MET A 1 14.15 -12.28 -12.48
N ASN A 2 14.55 -11.14 -11.91
CA ASN A 2 14.12 -10.75 -10.56
C ASN A 2 12.74 -10.10 -10.66
N ARG A 3 11.73 -10.59 -9.93
CA ARG A 3 10.40 -9.95 -9.92
C ARG A 3 10.49 -8.60 -9.24
N LYS A 4 9.72 -7.61 -9.72
CA LYS A 4 9.61 -6.31 -9.02
C LYS A 4 8.96 -6.54 -7.66
N ILE A 5 9.40 -5.78 -6.67
CA ILE A 5 8.78 -5.82 -5.34
C ILE A 5 7.40 -5.16 -5.45
N ARG A 6 6.36 -5.86 -4.99
CA ARG A 6 4.98 -5.40 -4.91
C ARG A 6 4.69 -4.90 -3.50
N ILE A 7 4.25 -3.65 -3.39
CA ILE A 7 3.92 -3.00 -2.12
C ILE A 7 2.46 -2.59 -2.11
N LEU A 8 1.71 -3.08 -1.13
CA LEU A 8 0.36 -2.63 -0.82
C LEU A 8 0.42 -1.53 0.23
N MET A 9 -0.23 -0.41 -0.05
CA MET A 9 -0.27 0.77 0.81
C MET A 9 -1.71 1.07 1.19
N ALA A 10 -1.99 1.19 2.48
CA ALA A 10 -3.34 1.45 2.98
C ALA A 10 -3.34 2.34 4.22
N LYS A 11 -4.48 2.97 4.49
CA LYS A 11 -4.69 3.77 5.69
C LYS A 11 -5.90 3.24 6.46
N PRO A 12 -5.67 2.52 7.58
CA PRO A 12 -6.76 1.91 8.33
C PRO A 12 -7.52 2.93 9.17
N GLY A 13 -8.80 2.66 9.43
CA GLY A 13 -9.61 3.44 10.36
C GLY A 13 -10.05 4.82 9.84
N LEU A 14 -10.26 5.79 10.74
CA LEU A 14 -10.89 7.07 10.39
C LEU A 14 -9.91 8.18 10.02
N ASP A 15 -8.60 7.92 10.04
CA ASP A 15 -7.63 8.97 9.78
C ASP A 15 -7.65 9.40 8.29
N GLY A 16 -7.89 10.70 8.09
CA GLY A 16 -7.98 11.35 6.79
C GLY A 16 -6.65 11.89 6.25
N HIS A 17 -5.54 11.81 7.00
CA HIS A 17 -4.24 12.32 6.53
C HIS A 17 -3.66 11.44 5.41
N ASP A 18 -3.76 11.91 4.17
CA ASP A 18 -3.36 11.13 2.99
C ASP A 18 -2.06 11.60 2.33
N ARG A 19 -1.54 12.78 2.73
CA ARG A 19 -0.39 13.38 2.06
C ARG A 19 0.88 12.54 2.19
N GLY A 20 1.20 12.07 3.39
CA GLY A 20 2.42 11.30 3.64
C GLY A 20 2.47 10.00 2.84
N ILE A 21 1.38 9.21 2.89
CA ILE A 21 1.29 7.94 2.19
C ILE A 21 1.33 8.13 0.66
N LYS A 22 0.74 9.21 0.12
CA LYS A 22 0.80 9.54 -1.32
C LYS A 22 2.21 9.91 -1.78
N VAL A 23 2.96 10.66 -0.96
CA VAL A 23 4.36 11.01 -1.27
C VAL A 23 5.22 9.74 -1.31
N LEU A 24 5.05 8.85 -0.34
CA LEU A 24 5.77 7.57 -0.34
C LEU A 24 5.37 6.66 -1.50
N ALA A 25 4.08 6.62 -1.86
CA ALA A 25 3.60 5.85 -3.02
C ALA A 25 4.25 6.30 -4.34
N ALA A 26 4.48 7.61 -4.51
CA ALA A 26 5.23 8.13 -5.65
C ALA A 26 6.71 7.68 -5.58
N ALA A 27 7.36 7.87 -4.43
CA ALA A 27 8.77 7.51 -4.26
C ALA A 27 9.04 6.01 -4.50
N TYR A 28 8.17 5.10 -4.02
CA TYR A 28 8.32 3.66 -4.27
C TYR A 28 8.15 3.30 -5.75
N ARG A 29 7.25 3.98 -6.46
CA ARG A 29 7.07 3.80 -7.90
C ARG A 29 8.31 4.26 -8.67
N ASP A 30 8.86 5.42 -8.32
CA ASP A 30 10.09 5.96 -8.91
C ASP A 30 11.29 5.04 -8.64
N ALA A 31 11.30 4.35 -7.49
CA ALA A 31 12.27 3.32 -7.15
C ALA A 31 12.05 1.98 -7.88
N GLY A 32 11.01 1.85 -8.71
CA GLY A 32 10.74 0.68 -9.54
C GLY A 32 9.85 -0.40 -8.92
N MET A 33 9.23 -0.12 -7.76
CA MET A 33 8.26 -1.03 -7.13
C MET A 33 6.91 -0.98 -7.84
N GLU A 34 6.16 -2.07 -7.76
CA GLU A 34 4.75 -2.11 -8.13
C GLU A 34 3.90 -1.68 -6.94
N VAL A 35 3.27 -0.52 -7.04
CA VAL A 35 2.56 0.12 -5.93
C VAL A 35 1.05 -0.07 -6.07
N ILE A 36 0.44 -0.72 -5.08
CA ILE A 36 -1.00 -0.91 -4.94
C ILE A 36 -1.49 -0.02 -3.79
N TYR A 37 -2.26 1.02 -4.09
CA TYR A 37 -2.79 1.94 -3.07
C TYR A 37 -4.28 1.71 -2.85
N LEU A 38 -4.67 1.18 -1.69
CA LEU A 38 -6.07 0.90 -1.35
C LEU A 38 -6.85 2.14 -0.90
N GLY A 39 -6.17 3.25 -0.64
CA GLY A 39 -6.82 4.47 -0.18
C GLY A 39 -7.06 4.52 1.33
N LEU A 40 -8.00 5.38 1.71
CA LEU A 40 -8.38 5.69 3.08
C LEU A 40 -9.43 4.72 3.62
N ARG A 41 -9.55 4.66 4.95
CA ARG A 41 -10.66 3.99 5.65
C ARG A 41 -10.79 2.51 5.36
N GLN A 42 -9.66 1.84 5.24
CA GLN A 42 -9.62 0.39 5.09
C GLN A 42 -9.76 -0.29 6.47
N THR A 43 -10.39 -1.46 6.52
CA THR A 43 -10.33 -2.32 7.71
C THR A 43 -9.13 -3.28 7.57
N PRO A 44 -8.58 -3.78 8.68
CA PRO A 44 -7.52 -4.79 8.64
C PRO A 44 -7.86 -6.00 7.76
N GLU A 45 -9.12 -6.47 7.79
CA GLU A 45 -9.58 -7.63 7.02
C GLU A 45 -9.53 -7.35 5.51
N MET A 46 -9.94 -6.15 5.09
CA MET A 46 -9.84 -5.74 3.68
C MET A 46 -8.38 -5.65 3.24
N ILE A 47 -7.50 -5.08 4.07
CA ILE A 47 -6.07 -4.95 3.77
C ILE A 47 -5.43 -6.34 3.58
N VAL A 48 -5.68 -7.27 4.51
CA VAL A 48 -5.13 -8.63 4.44
C VAL A 48 -5.69 -9.38 3.23
N SER A 49 -7.00 -9.28 2.97
CA SER A 49 -7.62 -9.94 1.82
C SER A 49 -7.02 -9.43 0.49
N SER A 50 -6.88 -8.11 0.34
CA SER A 50 -6.23 -7.53 -0.84
C SER A 50 -4.75 -7.91 -0.95
N ALA A 51 -4.01 -7.94 0.16
CA ALA A 51 -2.59 -8.32 0.15
C ALA A 51 -2.38 -9.76 -0.34
N LEU A 52 -3.26 -10.68 0.09
CA LEU A 52 -3.24 -12.08 -0.37
C LEU A 52 -3.64 -12.22 -1.84
N GLN A 53 -4.69 -11.51 -2.27
CA GLN A 53 -5.15 -11.54 -3.67
C GLN A 53 -4.10 -10.97 -4.64
N GLU A 54 -3.42 -9.92 -4.21
CA GLU A 54 -2.42 -9.21 -5.01
C GLU A 54 -1.01 -9.84 -4.92
N ASP A 55 -0.80 -10.88 -4.10
CA ASP A 55 0.49 -11.54 -3.86
C ASP A 55 1.62 -10.52 -3.58
N VAL A 56 1.40 -9.62 -2.62
CA VAL A 56 2.36 -8.56 -2.31
C VAL A 56 3.50 -9.02 -1.42
N ASP A 57 4.67 -8.42 -1.61
CA ASP A 57 5.85 -8.67 -0.79
C ASP A 57 5.82 -7.86 0.52
N VAL A 58 5.18 -6.68 0.49
CA VAL A 58 5.17 -5.72 1.60
C VAL A 58 3.80 -5.09 1.78
N ILE A 59 3.38 -4.91 3.04
CA ILE A 59 2.24 -4.08 3.43
C ILE A 59 2.77 -2.85 4.16
N ALA A 60 2.43 -1.65 3.69
CA ALA A 60 2.75 -0.37 4.32
C ALA A 60 1.47 0.34 4.79
N LEU A 61 1.46 0.73 6.06
CA LEU A 61 0.32 1.39 6.70
C LEU A 61 0.69 2.81 7.12
N SER A 62 -0.25 3.73 6.94
CA SER A 62 -0.16 5.08 7.50
C SER A 62 -1.30 5.29 8.49
N SER A 63 -0.99 5.90 9.64
CA SER A 63 -1.94 6.38 10.65
C SER A 63 -1.73 7.86 10.92
#